data_AF-A0A1W1BX41-F1
#
_entry.id   AF-A0A1W1BX41-F1
#
_cell.length_a   1.000
_cell.length_b   1.000
_cell.length_c   1.000
_cell.angle_alpha   90.00
_cell.angle_beta   90.00
_cell.angle_gamma   90.00
#
_symmetry.space_group_name_H-M   'P 1'
#
loop_
_entity.id
_entity.type
_entity.pdbx_description
1 polymer ?
#
loop_
_entity_poly.entity_id
_entity_poly.type
_entity_poly.pdbx_seq_one_letter_code
_entity_poly.pdbx_strand_id
1 'polypeptide(L)'
;MEEVNLLAESFKFMVLGMGVVFLFLIFLVQFIKLQAYLINKYFPEAPPTPLAPAPMANTAEDENRRVAAIIAAVSEFRKNKS
;
A
#
# COMPACT_ATOMS: atom_id res chain seq x y z
N MET A 1 8.29 12.72 58.95
CA MET A 1 7.99 13.84 58.01
C MET A 1 9.02 13.96 56.89
N GLU A 2 10.25 13.46 57.07
CA GLU A 2 11.32 13.50 56.06
C GLU A 2 11.15 12.46 54.93
N GLU A 3 10.70 11.24 55.25
CA GLU A 3 10.46 10.17 54.26
C GLU A 3 9.37 10.50 53.23
N VAL A 4 8.33 11.22 53.66
CA VAL A 4 7.23 11.67 52.79
C VAL A 4 7.75 12.64 51.72
N ASN A 5 8.80 13.39 52.01
CA ASN A 5 9.39 14.34 51.07
C ASN A 5 10.15 13.63 49.96
N LEU A 6 10.96 12.60 50.28
CA LEU A 6 11.70 11.81 49.31
C LEU A 6 10.78 11.04 48.36
N LEU A 7 9.68 10.50 48.88
CA LEU A 7 8.69 9.78 48.08
C LEU A 7 7.94 10.73 47.14
N ALA A 8 7.55 11.91 47.63
CA ALA A 8 6.92 12.96 46.83
C ALA A 8 7.88 13.51 45.75
N GLU A 9 9.16 13.64 46.06
CA GLU A 9 10.20 14.06 45.11
C GLU A 9 10.43 13.01 44.02
N SER A 10 10.53 11.73 44.40
CA SER A 10 10.63 10.61 43.46
C SER A 10 9.40 10.51 42.54
N PHE A 11 8.21 10.76 43.08
CA PHE A 11 6.98 10.81 42.29
C PHE A 11 6.98 11.96 41.27
N LYS A 12 7.49 13.15 41.64
CA LYS A 12 7.65 14.26 40.68
C LYS A 12 8.57 13.87 39.53
N PHE A 13 9.68 13.17 39.81
CA PHE A 13 10.58 12.70 38.76
C PHE A 13 9.94 11.64 37.86
N MET A 14 9.12 10.74 38.41
CA MET A 14 8.34 9.77 37.61
C MET A 14 7.37 10.49 36.66
N VAL A 15 6.60 11.46 37.16
CA VAL A 15 5.67 12.24 36.33
C VAL A 15 6.42 13.06 35.27
N LEU A 16 7.55 13.67 35.64
CA LEU A 16 8.39 14.39 34.69
C LEU A 16 8.94 13.48 33.59
N GLY A 17 9.51 12.33 33.95
CA GLY A 17 10.07 11.37 33.00
C GLY A 17 9.01 10.85 32.04
N MET A 18 7.87 10.42 32.56
CA MET A 18 6.75 9.95 31.74
C MET A 18 6.15 11.07 30.88
N GLY A 19 6.07 12.29 31.40
CA GLY A 19 5.57 13.47 30.67
C GLY A 19 6.47 13.85 29.50
N VAL A 20 7.79 13.87 29.69
CA VAL A 20 8.76 14.17 28.62
C VAL A 20 8.72 13.11 27.52
N VAL A 21 8.68 11.82 27.89
CA VAL A 21 8.54 10.73 26.91
C VAL A 21 7.23 10.87 26.13
N PHE A 22 6.12 11.14 26.82
CA PHE A 22 4.83 11.31 26.16
C PHE A 22 4.82 12.49 25.19
N LEU A 23 5.37 13.64 25.59
CA LEU A 23 5.55 14.80 24.71
C LEU A 23 6.40 14.43 23.50
N PHE A 24 7.52 13.75 23.70
CA PHE A 24 8.40 13.32 22.61
C PHE A 24 7.68 12.42 21.61
N LEU A 25 6.87 11.47 22.08
CA LEU A 25 6.07 10.61 21.20
C LEU A 25 5.03 11.40 20.41
N ILE A 26 4.35 12.38 21.05
CA ILE A 26 3.43 13.28 20.33
C ILE A 26 4.17 14.03 19.23
N PHE A 27 5.35 14.58 19.53
CA PHE A 27 6.17 15.27 18.52
C PHE A 27 6.53 14.34 17.37
N LEU A 28 6.91 13.09 17.65
CA LEU A 28 7.23 12.07 16.65
C LEU A 28 6.04 11.78 15.74
N VAL A 29 4.86 11.56 16.31
CA VAL A 29 3.62 11.33 15.56
C VAL A 29 3.28 12.54 14.69
N GLN A 30 3.41 13.75 15.23
CA GLN A 30 3.18 14.98 14.48
C GLN A 30 4.17 15.15 13.32
N PHE A 31 5.44 14.77 13.52
CA PHE A 31 6.45 14.81 12.47
C PHE A 31 6.15 13.82 11.34
N ILE A 32 5.78 12.58 11.69
CA ILE A 32 5.37 11.57 10.69
C ILE A 32 4.14 12.05 9.91
N LYS A 33 3.15 12.65 10.60
CA LYS A 33 1.99 13.27 9.94
C LYS A 33 2.39 14.40 9.00
N LEU A 34 3.32 15.26 9.41
CA LEU A 34 3.82 16.35 8.57
C LEU A 34 4.52 15.80 7.33
N GLN A 35 5.36 14.77 7.48
CA GLN A 35 5.97 14.07 6.37
C GLN A 35 4.91 13.48 5.44
N ALA A 36 3.92 12.76 5.97
CA ALA A 36 2.82 12.18 5.19
C ALA A 36 2.05 13.26 4.42
N TYR A 37 1.79 14.42 5.03
CA TYR A 37 1.15 15.55 4.37
C TYR A 37 2.00 16.13 3.24
N LEU A 38 3.30 16.32 3.48
CA LEU A 38 4.25 16.80 2.47
C LEU A 38 4.32 15.82 1.30
N ILE A 39 4.46 14.53 1.57
CA ILE A 39 4.51 13.48 0.56
C ILE A 39 3.22 13.50 -0.28
N ASN A 40 2.04 13.47 0.33
CA ASN A 40 0.78 13.52 -0.41
C ASN A 40 0.62 14.80 -1.24
N LYS A 41 1.18 15.92 -0.79
CA LYS A 41 1.11 17.21 -1.49
C LYS A 41 2.04 17.29 -2.70
N TYR A 42 3.27 16.80 -2.58
CA TYR A 42 4.31 16.92 -3.61
C TYR A 42 4.43 15.67 -4.50
N PHE A 43 4.08 14.51 -3.96
CA PHE A 43 4.03 13.20 -4.63
C PHE A 43 2.66 12.57 -4.39
N PRO A 44 1.59 13.11 -4.99
CA PRO A 44 0.29 12.48 -4.92
C PRO A 44 0.40 11.06 -5.48
N GLU A 45 0.18 10.05 -4.63
CA GLU A 45 0.04 8.68 -5.11
C GLU A 45 -1.15 8.65 -6.06
N ALA A 46 -0.92 8.15 -7.29
CA ALA A 46 -2.02 7.91 -8.20
C ALA A 46 -3.02 7.01 -7.46
N PRO A 47 -4.32 7.36 -7.46
CA PRO A 47 -5.31 6.58 -6.76
C PRO A 47 -5.17 5.12 -7.19
N PRO A 48 -5.21 4.15 -6.25
CA PRO A 48 -5.18 2.75 -6.61
C PRO A 48 -6.29 2.58 -7.65
N THR A 49 -5.88 2.31 -8.89
CA THR A 49 -6.84 2.14 -9.97
C THR A 49 -7.76 1.03 -9.48
N PRO A 50 -9.08 1.24 -9.43
CA PRO A 50 -9.99 0.15 -9.10
C PRO A 50 -9.57 -1.00 -10.01
N LEU A 51 -9.24 -2.15 -9.42
CA LEU A 51 -9.05 -3.37 -10.19
C LEU A 51 -10.35 -3.55 -10.95
N ALA A 52 -10.37 -3.11 -12.20
CA ALA A 52 -11.49 -3.36 -13.08
C ALA A 52 -11.69 -4.88 -13.01
N PRO A 53 -12.94 -5.36 -12.85
CA PRO A 53 -13.20 -6.79 -12.93
C PRO A 53 -12.48 -7.28 -14.19
N ALA A 54 -11.51 -8.17 -14.02
CA ALA A 54 -10.83 -8.75 -15.18
C ALA A 54 -11.95 -9.26 -16.10
N PRO A 55 -11.98 -8.86 -17.38
CA PRO A 55 -13.01 -9.35 -18.29
C PRO A 55 -12.97 -10.87 -18.18
N MET A 56 -14.10 -11.47 -17.79
CA MET A 56 -14.22 -12.92 -17.76
C MET A 56 -13.90 -13.39 -19.17
N ALA A 57 -12.75 -14.04 -19.31
CA ALA A 57 -12.33 -14.56 -20.61
C ALA A 57 -13.41 -15.55 -21.06
N ASN A 58 -14.10 -15.24 -22.15
CA ASN A 58 -15.00 -16.18 -22.82
C ASN A 58 -14.12 -17.27 -23.44
N THR A 59 -13.77 -18.28 -22.65
CA THR A 59 -12.84 -19.36 -23.03
C THR A 59 -13.27 -20.04 -24.34
N ALA A 60 -14.58 -20.16 -24.56
CA ALA A 60 -15.14 -20.73 -25.79
C ALA A 60 -14.82 -19.88 -27.04
N GLU A 61 -14.82 -18.56 -26.92
CA GLU A 61 -14.55 -17.66 -28.06
C GLU A 61 -13.06 -17.61 -28.39
N ASP A 62 -12.19 -17.65 -27.37
CA ASP A 62 -10.74 -17.75 -27.56
C ASP A 62 -10.32 -19.10 -28.17
N GLU A 63 -10.96 -20.20 -27.77
CA GLU A 63 -10.73 -21.52 -28.36
C GLU A 63 -11.14 -21.55 -29.84
N ASN A 64 -12.31 -20.99 -30.16
CA ASN A 64 -12.79 -20.93 -31.55
C ASN A 64 -11.88 -20.06 -32.44
N ARG A 65 -11.36 -18.95 -31.91
CA ARG A 65 -10.38 -18.09 -32.61
C ARG A 65 -9.06 -18.81 -32.84
N ARG A 66 -8.60 -19.61 -31.88
CA ARG A 66 -7.38 -20.45 -32.02
C ARG A 66 -7.55 -21.51 -33.09
N VAL A 67 -8.66 -22.24 -33.09
CA VAL A 67 -8.96 -23.25 -34.11
C VAL A 67 -9.04 -22.63 -35.50
N ALA A 68 -9.71 -21.48 -35.64
CA ALA A 68 -9.79 -20.74 -36.90
C ALA A 68 -8.39 -20.30 -37.41
N ALA A 69 -7.52 -19.81 -36.52
CA ALA A 69 -6.16 -19.42 -36.88
C ALA A 69 -5.31 -20.61 -37.36
N ILE A 70 -5.45 -21.78 -36.73
CA ILE A 70 -4.77 -23.00 -37.13
C ILE A 70 -5.27 -23.45 -38.52
N ILE A 71 -6.58 -23.47 -38.74
CA ILE A 71 -7.18 -23.85 -40.04
C ILE A 71 -6.69 -22.90 -41.14
N ALA A 72 -6.68 -21.59 -40.88
CA ALA A 72 -6.17 -20.60 -41.82
C ALA A 72 -4.71 -20.85 -42.18
N ALA A 73 -3.84 -21.06 -41.18
CA ALA A 73 -2.42 -21.35 -41.39
C ALA A 73 -2.19 -22.64 -42.21
N VAL A 74 -2.94 -23.70 -41.92
CA VAL A 74 -2.85 -24.97 -42.67
C VAL A 74 -3.36 -24.81 -44.10
N SER A 75 -4.45 -24.07 -44.29
CA SER A 75 -5.03 -23.82 -45.61
C SER A 75 -4.07 -23.04 -46.51
N GLU A 76 -3.39 -22.02 -45.96
CA GLU A 76 -2.40 -21.21 -46.66
C GLU A 76 -1.16 -22.03 -47.00
N PHE A 77 -0.64 -22.83 -46.05
CA PHE A 77 0.49 -23.73 -46.29
C PHE A 77 0.20 -24.73 -47.41
N ARG A 78 -1.01 -25.31 -47.44
CA ARG A 78 -1.40 -26.27 -48.47
C ARG A 78 -1.58 -25.61 -49.84
N LYS A 79 -2.06 -24.38 -49.88
CA LYS A 79 -2.23 -23.58 -51.10
C LYS A 79 -0.88 -23.13 -51.68
N ASN A 80 0.11 -22.86 -50.83
CA ASN A 80 1.47 -22.48 -51.23
C ASN A 80 2.37 -23.70 -51.56
N LYS A 81 1.94 -24.93 -51.24
CA LYS A 81 2.68 -26.18 -51.52
C LYS A 81 2.13 -26.95 -52.73
N SER A 82 1.11 -26.42 -53.41
CA SER A 82 0.54 -26.96 -54.65
C SER A 82 0.85 -26.05 -55.84
#